data_AF-A0A8J3G1K5-F1
#
_entry.id   AF-A0A8J3G1K5-F1
#
_cell.length_a   1.000
_cell.length_b   1.000
_cell.length_c   1.000
_cell.angle_alpha   90.00
_cell.angle_beta   90.00
_cell.angle_gamma   90.00
#
_symmetry.space_group_name_H-M   'P 1'
#
loop_
_entity.id
_entity.type
_entity.pdbx_description
1 polymer ?
#
loop_
_entity_poly.entity_id
_entity_poly.type
_entity_poly.pdbx_seq_one_letter_code
_entity_poly.pdbx_strand_id
1 'polypeptide(L)'
;MEEVLVPIALFAIIPVIVWAVAAYRFKSHAATIGLLETVASKGEPITVELVKTLGVRRKPKHADLRLGLILIAIAVATAIFGTVVPEEEATRIFFGFASFPFLVGSVFLVLWFTVSRQSED
;
A
#
# COMPACT_ATOMS: atom_id res chain seq x y z
N MET A 1 -13.38 26.63 -18.09
CA MET A 1 -12.24 25.68 -18.13
C MET A 1 -11.52 25.61 -16.79
N GLU A 2 -11.30 26.73 -16.09
CA GLU A 2 -10.69 26.72 -14.75
C GLU A 2 -11.46 25.88 -13.73
N GLU A 3 -12.80 25.92 -13.74
CA GLU A 3 -13.64 25.13 -12.80
C GLU A 3 -13.49 23.61 -12.94
N VAL A 4 -13.12 23.12 -14.13
CA VAL A 4 -12.87 21.69 -14.38
C VAL A 4 -11.41 21.31 -14.06
N LEU A 5 -10.49 22.26 -14.21
CA LEU A 5 -9.06 22.05 -13.95
C LEU A 5 -8.77 21.83 -12.46
N VAL A 6 -9.51 22.52 -11.58
CA VAL A 6 -9.31 22.44 -10.12
C VAL A 6 -9.58 21.03 -9.57
N PRO A 7 -10.74 20.37 -9.82
CA PRO A 7 -10.96 18.99 -9.40
C PRO A 7 -9.92 18.03 -9.99
N ILE A 8 -9.58 18.16 -11.28
CA ILE A 8 -8.62 17.29 -11.94
C ILE A 8 -7.24 17.38 -11.26
N ALA A 9 -6.76 18.58 -10.97
CA ALA A 9 -5.48 18.77 -10.29
C ALA A 9 -5.49 18.15 -8.88
N LEU A 10 -6.60 18.30 -8.15
CA LEU A 10 -6.78 17.77 -6.80
C LEU A 10 -6.82 16.24 -6.79
N PHE A 11 -7.47 15.61 -7.77
CA PHE A 11 -7.48 14.16 -7.91
C PHE A 11 -6.18 13.60 -8.49
N ALA A 12 -5.45 14.36 -9.33
CA ALA A 12 -4.18 13.95 -9.92
C ALA A 12 -3.01 13.92 -8.93
N ILE A 13 -3.09 14.67 -7.82
CA ILE A 13 -2.00 14.71 -6.84
C ILE A 13 -1.73 13.35 -6.19
N ILE A 14 -2.78 12.56 -5.93
CA ILE A 14 -2.68 11.23 -5.32
C ILE A 14 -1.91 10.26 -6.22
N PRO A 15 -2.30 10.01 -7.49
CA PRO A 15 -1.56 9.13 -8.37
C PRO A 15 -0.14 9.64 -8.65
N VAL A 16 0.09 10.96 -8.70
CA VAL A 16 1.45 11.51 -8.85
C VAL A 16 2.33 11.17 -7.66
N ILE A 17 1.84 11.33 -6.42
CA ILE A 17 2.57 10.97 -5.20
C ILE A 17 2.84 9.46 -5.17
N VAL A 18 1.83 8.63 -5.46
CA VAL A 18 1.97 7.17 -5.50
C VAL A 18 3.01 6.76 -6.54
N TRP A 19 2.94 7.32 -7.74
CA TRP A 19 3.90 7.06 -8.82
C TRP A 19 5.31 7.48 -8.43
N ALA A 20 5.49 8.68 -7.86
CA ALA A 20 6.79 9.16 -7.41
C ALA A 20 7.40 8.21 -6.37
N VAL A 21 6.64 7.86 -5.33
CA VAL A 21 7.09 6.91 -4.29
C VAL A 21 7.44 5.55 -4.90
N ALA A 22 6.61 5.04 -5.82
CA ALA A 22 6.88 3.77 -6.49
C ALA A 22 8.16 3.83 -7.34
N ALA A 23 8.36 4.90 -8.12
CA ALA A 23 9.53 5.10 -8.96
C ALA A 23 10.82 5.17 -8.13
N TYR A 24 10.84 5.93 -7.03
CA TYR A 24 11.99 6.00 -6.13
C TYR A 24 12.27 4.67 -5.43
N ARG A 25 11.24 3.94 -5.02
CA ARG A 25 11.41 2.58 -4.45
C ARG A 25 11.98 1.61 -5.47
N PHE A 26 11.49 1.61 -6.70
CA PHE A 26 12.02 0.78 -7.78
C PHE A 26 13.51 1.09 -8.05
N LYS A 27 13.86 2.38 -8.14
CA LYS A 27 15.24 2.82 -8.32
C LYS A 27 16.16 2.35 -7.18
N SER A 28 15.71 2.47 -5.94
CA SER A 28 16.49 2.01 -4.77
C SER A 28 16.71 0.48 -4.79
N HIS A 29 15.70 -0.30 -5.17
CA HIS A 29 15.79 -1.75 -5.23
C HIS A 29 16.72 -2.21 -6.36
N ALA A 30 16.64 -1.59 -7.54
CA ALA A 30 17.54 -1.86 -8.65
C ALA A 30 19.00 -1.56 -8.29
N ALA A 31 19.26 -0.47 -7.55
CA ALA A 31 20.60 -0.14 -7.07
C ALA A 31 21.15 -1.21 -6.09
N THR A 32 20.34 -1.71 -5.16
CA THR A 32 20.72 -2.79 -4.25
C THR A 32 21.08 -4.08 -4.98
N ILE A 33 20.30 -4.45 -6.02
CA ILE A 33 20.59 -5.64 -6.83
C ILE A 33 21.90 -5.48 -7.61
N GLY A 34 22.12 -4.33 -8.26
CA GLY A 34 23.35 -4.09 -9.01
C GLY A 34 24.62 -4.12 -8.14
N LEU A 35 24.52 -3.68 -6.88
CA LEU A 35 25.62 -3.83 -5.91
C LEU A 35 25.90 -5.31 -5.61
N LEU A 36 24.86 -6.12 -5.46
CA LEU A 36 25.00 -7.56 -5.22
C LEU A 36 25.66 -8.27 -6.41
N GLU A 37 25.29 -7.91 -7.63
CA GLU A 37 25.93 -8.40 -8.87
C GLU A 37 27.41 -7.98 -8.95
N THR A 38 27.73 -6.77 -8.51
CA THR A 38 29.12 -6.27 -8.48
C THR A 38 29.98 -6.99 -7.43
N VAL A 39 29.42 -7.33 -6.28
CA VAL A 39 30.12 -8.12 -5.25
C VAL A 39 30.32 -9.55 -5.73
N ALA A 40 29.30 -10.14 -6.36
CA ALA A 40 29.37 -11.49 -6.93
C ALA A 40 30.44 -11.60 -8.03
N SER A 41 30.57 -10.59 -8.90
CA SER A 41 31.54 -10.59 -10.00
C SER A 41 33.00 -10.43 -9.53
N LYS A 42 33.22 -9.89 -8.33
CA LYS A 42 34.55 -9.80 -7.68
C LYS A 42 34.98 -11.10 -7.00
N GLY A 43 34.14 -12.13 -6.99
CA GLY A 43 34.43 -13.41 -6.35
C GLY A 43 34.38 -13.37 -4.82
N GLU A 44 33.87 -12.27 -4.23
CA GLU A 44 33.67 -12.19 -2.79
C GLU A 44 32.44 -13.02 -2.39
N PRO A 45 32.52 -13.80 -1.28
CA PRO A 45 31.39 -14.57 -0.82
C PRO A 45 30.26 -13.64 -0.36
N ILE A 46 29.06 -13.84 -0.91
CA ILE A 46 27.86 -13.13 -0.46
C ILE A 46 27.52 -13.63 0.95
N THR A 47 27.93 -12.88 1.96
CA THR A 47 27.61 -13.21 3.35
C THR A 47 26.18 -12.82 3.69
N VAL A 48 25.54 -13.60 4.56
CA VAL A 48 24.17 -13.35 5.05
C VAL A 48 24.08 -11.97 5.74
N GLU A 49 25.18 -11.50 6.31
CA GLU A 49 25.29 -10.19 6.95
C GLU A 49 25.30 -9.03 5.93
N LEU A 50 25.93 -9.23 4.76
CA LEU A 50 25.87 -8.28 3.65
C LEU A 50 24.44 -8.15 3.09
N VAL A 51 23.74 -9.28 2.93
CA VAL A 51 22.33 -9.28 2.48
C VAL A 51 21.41 -8.59 3.50
N LYS A 52 21.66 -8.78 4.80
CA LYS A 52 20.91 -8.10 5.87
C LYS A 52 21.19 -6.60 5.92
N THR A 53 22.44 -6.16 5.73
CA THR A 53 22.83 -4.74 5.72
C THR A 53 22.39 -4.00 4.46
N LEU A 54 22.36 -4.69 3.31
CA LEU A 54 21.81 -4.18 2.04
C LEU A 54 20.29 -3.98 2.05
N GLY A 55 19.63 -4.31 3.16
CA GLY A 55 18.27 -3.87 3.41
C GLY A 55 17.22 -4.70 2.71
N VAL A 56 17.43 -6.02 2.59
CA VAL A 56 16.32 -6.97 2.33
C VAL A 56 15.33 -6.82 3.48
N ARG A 57 14.37 -5.91 3.31
CA ARG A 57 13.36 -5.58 4.31
C ARG A 57 12.53 -6.83 4.54
N ARG A 58 12.70 -7.45 5.69
CA ARG A 58 11.83 -8.55 6.12
C ARG A 58 10.40 -8.00 6.14
N LYS A 59 9.46 -8.70 5.48
CA LYS A 59 8.05 -8.33 5.48
C LYS A 59 7.61 -8.21 6.97
N PRO A 60 7.01 -7.09 7.40
CA PRO A 60 6.61 -6.91 8.80
C PRO A 60 5.70 -8.07 9.23
N LYS A 61 5.88 -8.57 10.47
CA LYS A 61 5.13 -9.73 11.01
C LYS A 61 3.60 -9.58 10.90
N HIS A 62 3.11 -8.34 10.90
CA HIS A 62 1.68 -8.00 10.82
C HIS A 62 1.38 -7.03 9.68
N ALA A 63 2.15 -7.11 8.58
CA ALA A 63 1.96 -6.23 7.42
C ALA A 63 0.53 -6.30 6.86
N ASP A 64 -0.01 -7.51 6.76
CA ASP A 64 -1.32 -7.76 6.18
C ASP A 64 -2.45 -7.30 7.13
N LEU A 65 -2.30 -7.52 8.45
CA LEU A 65 -3.22 -6.96 9.47
C LEU A 65 -3.29 -5.44 9.42
N ARG A 66 -2.11 -4.78 9.41
CA ARG A 66 -2.04 -3.31 9.38
C ARG A 66 -2.70 -2.76 8.12
N LEU A 67 -2.43 -3.36 6.96
CA LEU A 67 -3.00 -2.93 5.70
C LEU A 67 -4.52 -3.14 5.67
N GLY A 68 -5.00 -4.29 6.16
CA GLY A 68 -6.42 -4.58 6.30
C GLY A 68 -7.15 -3.55 7.15
N LEU A 69 -6.62 -3.24 8.35
CA LEU A 69 -7.21 -2.25 9.25
C LEU A 69 -7.24 -0.83 8.65
N ILE A 70 -6.17 -0.42 7.96
CA ILE A 70 -6.14 0.90 7.29
C ILE A 70 -7.23 0.98 6.22
N LEU A 71 -7.41 -0.08 5.42
CA LEU A 71 -8.43 -0.10 4.37
C LEU A 71 -9.84 -0.10 4.95
N ILE A 72 -10.11 -0.86 6.00
CA ILE A 72 -11.41 -0.79 6.70
C ILE A 72 -11.66 0.61 7.26
N ALA A 73 -10.66 1.24 7.88
CA ALA A 73 -10.78 2.60 8.40
C ALA A 73 -11.10 3.62 7.30
N ILE A 74 -10.45 3.52 6.14
CA ILE A 74 -10.74 4.35 4.96
C ILE A 74 -12.18 4.12 4.50
N ALA A 75 -12.63 2.87 4.39
CA ALA A 75 -14.00 2.55 3.99
C ALA A 75 -15.04 3.20 4.91
N VAL A 76 -14.85 3.05 6.24
CA VAL A 76 -15.73 3.64 7.24
C VAL A 76 -15.72 5.17 7.14
N ALA A 77 -14.54 5.78 7.01
CA ALA A 77 -14.43 7.23 6.85
C ALA A 77 -15.14 7.73 5.59
N THR A 78 -14.99 7.03 4.45
CA THR A 78 -15.68 7.35 3.19
C THR A 78 -17.20 7.22 3.33
N ALA A 79 -17.70 6.17 3.98
CA ALA A 79 -19.13 5.98 4.20
C ALA A 79 -19.72 7.08 5.10
N ILE A 80 -19.05 7.43 6.20
CA ILE A 80 -19.45 8.53 7.10
C ILE A 80 -19.42 9.87 6.36
N PHE A 81 -18.41 10.12 5.53
CA PHE A 81 -18.33 11.35 4.76
C PHE A 81 -19.57 11.54 3.87
N GLY A 82 -20.07 10.46 3.25
CA GLY A 82 -21.29 10.48 2.46
C GLY A 82 -22.56 10.91 3.19
N THR A 83 -22.63 10.75 4.51
CA THR A 83 -23.79 11.17 5.31
C THR A 83 -23.72 12.64 5.73
N VAL A 84 -22.55 13.26 5.63
CA VAL A 84 -22.33 14.68 5.99
C VAL A 84 -22.53 15.59 4.78
N VAL A 85 -22.38 15.07 3.56
CA VAL A 85 -22.59 15.83 2.33
C VAL A 85 -24.10 16.10 2.14
N PRO A 86 -24.53 17.37 1.97
CA PRO A 86 -25.93 17.75 1.86
C PRO A 86 -26.49 17.51 0.45
N GLU A 87 -26.35 16.27 -0.05
CA GLU A 87 -26.82 15.85 -1.37
C GLU A 87 -27.57 14.51 -1.22
N GLU A 88 -28.75 14.38 -1.83
CA GLU A 88 -29.62 13.20 -1.66
C GLU A 88 -28.96 11.89 -2.12
N GLU A 89 -28.13 11.96 -3.16
CA GLU A 89 -27.44 10.81 -3.72
C GLU A 89 -26.07 10.53 -3.08
N ALA A 90 -25.53 11.47 -2.31
CA ALA A 90 -24.16 11.36 -1.79
C ALA A 90 -23.99 10.10 -0.94
N THR A 91 -24.93 9.81 -0.05
CA THR A 91 -24.85 8.61 0.80
C THR A 91 -24.73 7.35 -0.07
N ARG A 92 -25.56 7.19 -1.11
CA ARG A 92 -25.49 6.00 -1.99
C ARG A 92 -24.15 5.92 -2.73
N ILE A 93 -23.68 7.04 -3.26
CA ILE A 93 -22.43 7.12 -4.03
C ILE A 93 -21.22 6.78 -3.14
N PHE A 94 -21.11 7.42 -1.97
CA PHE A 94 -19.99 7.23 -1.07
C PHE A 94 -19.98 5.84 -0.41
N PHE A 95 -21.14 5.23 -0.14
CA PHE A 95 -21.20 3.82 0.26
C PHE A 95 -20.71 2.89 -0.87
N GLY A 96 -21.04 3.20 -2.13
CA GLY A 96 -20.49 2.52 -3.29
C GLY A 96 -18.97 2.59 -3.33
N PHE A 97 -18.39 3.78 -3.15
CA PHE A 97 -16.93 3.96 -3.09
C PHE A 97 -16.29 3.28 -1.86
N ALA A 98 -16.95 3.31 -0.70
CA ALA A 98 -16.48 2.67 0.52
C ALA A 98 -16.41 1.14 0.39
N SER A 99 -17.23 0.53 -0.48
CA SER A 99 -17.25 -0.93 -0.67
C SER A 99 -15.91 -1.48 -1.16
N PHE A 100 -15.16 -0.72 -1.97
CA PHE A 100 -13.85 -1.15 -2.49
C PHE A 100 -12.82 -1.36 -1.38
N PRO A 101 -12.44 -0.34 -0.58
CA PRO A 101 -11.50 -0.54 0.51
C PRO A 101 -12.06 -1.47 1.59
N PHE A 102 -13.39 -1.53 1.79
CA PHE A 102 -14.00 -2.47 2.74
C PHE A 102 -13.73 -3.93 2.36
N LEU A 103 -14.00 -4.31 1.11
CA LEU A 103 -13.81 -5.68 0.63
C LEU A 103 -12.33 -6.05 0.60
N VAL A 104 -11.46 -5.16 0.11
CA VAL A 104 -10.01 -5.40 0.09
C VAL A 104 -9.45 -5.52 1.51
N GLY A 105 -9.86 -4.63 2.42
CA GLY A 105 -9.48 -4.68 3.83
C GLY A 105 -9.91 -5.97 4.51
N SER A 106 -11.15 -6.41 4.25
CA SER A 106 -11.71 -7.65 4.79
C SER A 106 -10.90 -8.87 4.34
N VAL A 107 -10.48 -8.93 3.07
CA VAL A 107 -9.63 -10.02 2.57
C VAL A 107 -8.28 -10.05 3.31
N PHE A 108 -7.64 -8.89 3.51
CA PHE A 108 -6.38 -8.83 4.28
C PHE A 108 -6.55 -9.33 5.72
N LEU A 109 -7.68 -9.01 6.37
CA LEU A 109 -7.98 -9.50 7.72
C LEU A 109 -8.23 -11.01 7.74
N VAL A 110 -8.98 -11.54 6.77
CA VAL A 110 -9.23 -12.99 6.63
C VAL A 110 -7.93 -13.74 6.37
N LEU A 111 -7.08 -13.25 5.45
CA LEU A 111 -5.77 -13.84 5.18
C LEU A 111 -4.88 -13.81 6.42
N TRP A 112 -4.86 -12.69 7.13
CA TRP A 112 -4.11 -12.59 8.38
C TRP A 112 -4.58 -13.61 9.41
N PHE A 113 -5.90 -13.74 9.61
CA PHE A 113 -6.49 -14.67 10.57
C PHE A 113 -6.23 -16.14 10.20
N THR A 114 -6.29 -16.50 8.92
CA THR A 114 -6.04 -17.87 8.47
C THR A 114 -4.56 -18.23 8.54
N VAL A 115 -3.67 -17.31 8.11
CA VAL A 115 -2.22 -17.54 8.12
C VAL A 115 -1.65 -17.51 9.53
N SER A 116 -2.16 -16.66 10.43
CA SER A 116 -1.70 -16.62 11.82
C SER A 116 -1.93 -17.95 12.54
N ARG A 117 -3.07 -18.60 12.30
CA ARG A 117 -3.41 -19.90 12.89
C ARG A 117 -2.51 -21.05 12.44
N GLN A 118 -2.03 -21.03 11.19
CA GLN A 118 -1.12 -22.07 10.68
C GLN A 118 0.31 -21.96 11.22
N SER A 119 0.65 -20.86 11.91
CA SER A 119 1.99 -20.65 12.47
C SER A 119 2.12 -21.04 13.95
N GLU A 120 1.03 -21.52 14.56
CA GLU A 120 0.96 -21.99 15.95
C GLU A 120 0.94 -23.53 16.09
N ASP A 121 0.84 -24.27 14.97
CA ASP A 121 0.99 -25.73 14.86
C ASP A 121 2.39 -26.10 14.30
#